data_AF-A0A9E4FUZ1-F1
#
_entry.id   AF-A0A9E4FUZ1-F1
#
_cell.length_a   1.000
_cell.length_b   1.000
_cell.length_c   1.000
_cell.angle_alpha   90.00
_cell.angle_beta   90.00
_cell.angle_gamma   90.00
#
_symmetry.space_group_name_H-M   'P 1'
#
loop_
_entity.id
_entity.type
_entity.pdbx_description
1 polymer ?
#
loop_
_entity_poly.entity_id
_entity_poly.type
_entity_poly.pdbx_seq_one_letter_code
_entity_poly.pdbx_strand_id
1 'polypeptide(L)'
;MSIRVRRQIEVAWIRQIPYEESTGLLRRIYDEALSRAGRIWKIVKVGSLRPRTLQAAMQFYQESMHGPSDLTRVQREMLATVVSAELACPY
;
A
#
# COMPACT_ATOMS: atom_id res chain seq x y z
N MET A 1 17.79 32.63 -1.97
CA MET A 1 17.01 31.66 -1.18
C MET A 1 16.46 30.59 -2.09
N SER A 2 17.17 29.47 -2.23
CA SER A 2 16.83 28.37 -3.14
C SER A 2 15.96 27.36 -2.40
N ILE A 3 14.66 27.31 -2.72
CA ILE A 3 13.82 26.16 -2.40
C ILE A 3 14.09 25.12 -3.49
N ARG A 4 15.17 24.36 -3.34
CA ARG A 4 15.38 23.12 -4.09
C ARG A 4 14.84 21.97 -3.26
N VAL A 5 13.52 21.74 -3.31
CA VAL A 5 12.96 20.43 -2.93
C VAL A 5 13.23 19.49 -4.11
N ARG A 6 14.45 18.96 -4.17
CA ARG A 6 14.84 17.96 -5.18
C ARG A 6 14.30 16.59 -4.77
N ARG A 7 13.45 16.02 -5.63
CA ARG A 7 12.98 14.62 -5.69
C ARG A 7 12.42 14.03 -4.38
N GLN A 8 11.17 14.37 -4.04
CA GLN A 8 10.34 13.48 -3.23
C GLN A 8 9.45 12.65 -4.16
N ILE A 9 9.84 11.40 -4.35
CA ILE A 9 9.05 10.22 -4.80
C ILE A 9 7.64 10.59 -5.33
N GLU A 10 7.54 10.69 -6.66
CA GLU A 10 6.54 11.38 -7.47
C GLU A 10 5.08 10.86 -7.44
N VAL A 11 4.63 10.11 -6.42
CA VAL A 11 3.37 9.33 -6.52
C VAL A 11 2.27 9.63 -5.51
N ALA A 12 2.49 10.55 -4.57
CA ALA A 12 1.44 11.03 -3.67
C ALA A 12 1.78 12.43 -3.14
N TRP A 13 0.76 13.19 -2.73
CA TRP A 13 0.90 14.54 -2.14
C TRP A 13 1.37 14.56 -0.67
N ILE A 14 1.62 13.40 -0.08
CA ILE A 14 2.03 13.25 1.32
C ILE A 14 3.47 12.74 1.40
N ARG A 15 4.23 13.21 2.40
CA ARG A 15 5.56 12.68 2.70
C ARG A 15 5.47 11.18 2.98
N GLN A 16 6.38 10.42 2.39
CA GLN A 16 6.53 8.99 2.64
C GLN A 16 7.88 8.71 3.31
N ILE A 17 7.93 7.70 4.18
CA ILE A 17 9.18 7.23 4.78
C ILE A 17 9.75 6.14 3.88
N PRO A 18 10.96 6.33 3.30
CA PRO A 18 11.58 5.32 2.45
C PRO A 18 11.98 4.08 3.28
N TYR A 19 12.30 2.98 2.60
CA TYR A 19 12.63 1.73 3.28
C TYR A 19 13.86 1.90 4.19
N GLU A 20 14.87 2.63 3.72
CA GLU A 20 16.15 2.85 4.38
C GLU A 20 16.00 3.60 5.72
N GLU A 21 14.99 4.48 5.80
CA GLU A 21 14.65 5.25 7.01
C GLU A 21 13.58 4.56 7.88
N SER A 22 13.02 3.44 7.43
CA SER A 22 11.98 2.73 8.18
C SER A 22 12.55 2.01 9.39
N THR A 23 11.85 2.11 10.52
CA THR A 23 12.24 1.48 11.79
C THR A 23 11.01 0.85 12.47
N GLY A 24 11.26 0.00 13.47
CA GLY A 24 10.21 -0.58 14.31
C GLY A 24 9.11 -1.30 13.51
N LEU A 25 7.85 -0.95 13.78
CA LEU A 25 6.69 -1.56 13.11
C LEU A 25 6.68 -1.32 11.60
N LEU A 26 7.07 -0.13 11.13
CA LEU A 26 7.05 0.19 9.71
C LEU A 26 8.03 -0.69 8.92
N ARG A 27 9.25 -0.89 9.47
CA ARG A 27 10.25 -1.79 8.86
C ARG A 27 9.68 -3.19 8.66
N ARG A 28 9.06 -3.76 9.69
CA ARG A 28 8.43 -5.09 9.61
C ARG A 28 7.36 -5.17 8.51
N ILE A 29 6.47 -4.18 8.42
CA ILE A 29 5.44 -4.13 7.37
C ILE A 29 6.08 -4.07 5.97
N TYR A 30 7.16 -3.31 5.81
CA TYR A 30 7.88 -3.25 4.55
C TYR A 30 8.59 -4.56 4.20
N ASP A 31 9.21 -5.22 5.17
CA ASP A 31 9.85 -6.54 5.00
C ASP A 31 8.81 -7.59 4.57
N GLU A 32 7.64 -7.60 5.22
CA GLU A 32 6.52 -8.47 4.85
C GLU A 32 6.00 -8.18 3.44
N ALA A 33 5.92 -6.90 3.04
CA ALA A 33 5.52 -6.53 1.68
C ALA A 33 6.53 -6.98 0.62
N LEU A 34 7.84 -6.87 0.92
CA LEU A 34 8.91 -7.39 0.07
C LEU A 34 8.86 -8.91 -0.04
N SER A 35 8.70 -9.62 1.08
CA SER A 35 8.58 -11.08 1.10
C SER A 35 7.38 -11.57 0.28
N ARG A 36 6.23 -10.89 0.40
CA ARG A 36 5.00 -11.26 -0.30
C ARG A 36 5.02 -10.97 -1.80
N ALA A 37 5.59 -9.83 -2.22
CA ALA A 37 5.39 -9.31 -3.57
C ALA A 37 6.67 -8.91 -4.31
N GLY A 38 7.85 -9.11 -3.73
CA GLY A 38 9.14 -8.70 -4.28
C GLY A 38 9.36 -7.19 -4.35
N ARG A 39 8.38 -6.38 -3.94
CA ARG A 39 8.44 -4.91 -3.96
C ARG A 39 7.47 -4.27 -2.98
N ILE A 40 7.81 -3.06 -2.52
CA ILE A 40 6.92 -2.21 -1.72
C ILE A 40 6.07 -1.36 -2.68
N TRP A 41 4.80 -1.72 -2.82
CA TRP A 41 3.83 -0.98 -3.63
C TRP A 41 3.53 0.40 -3.05
N LYS A 42 3.14 1.36 -3.90
CA LYS A 42 2.96 2.75 -3.47
C LYS A 42 1.83 2.90 -2.43
N ILE A 43 0.81 2.03 -2.46
CA ILE A 43 -0.25 1.96 -1.43
C ILE A 43 0.30 1.63 -0.03
N VAL A 44 1.37 0.84 0.07
CA VAL A 44 2.04 0.57 1.35
C VAL A 44 2.89 1.77 1.76
N LYS A 45 3.58 2.42 0.80
CA LYS A 45 4.41 3.61 1.06
C LYS A 45 3.60 4.82 1.52
N VAL A 46 2.42 5.05 0.95
CA VAL A 46 1.56 6.20 1.32
C VAL A 46 1.05 6.09 2.77
N GLY A 47 0.85 4.87 3.28
CA GLY A 47 0.46 4.62 4.68
C GLY A 47 1.61 4.72 5.69
N SER A 48 2.85 4.99 5.25
CA SER A 48 4.06 4.90 6.09
C SER A 48 4.06 5.80 7.32
N LEU A 49 3.39 6.96 7.26
CA LEU A 49 3.30 7.87 8.39
C LEU A 49 2.42 7.37 9.54
N ARG A 50 1.60 6.32 9.32
CA ARG A 50 0.70 5.73 10.32
C ARG A 50 0.81 4.19 10.31
N PRO A 51 1.92 3.61 10.80
CA PRO A 51 2.20 2.17 10.66
C PRO A 51 1.14 1.25 11.27
N ARG A 52 0.52 1.64 12.40
CA ARG A 52 -0.57 0.85 13.02
C ARG A 52 -1.81 0.79 12.13
N THR A 53 -2.20 1.91 11.53
CA THR A 53 -3.33 1.97 10.58
C THR A 53 -3.01 1.19 9.32
N LEU A 54 -1.78 1.31 8.80
CA LEU A 54 -1.34 0.55 7.64
C LEU A 54 -1.37 -0.95 7.90
N GLN A 55 -0.94 -1.42 9.08
CA GLN A 55 -1.01 -2.83 9.44
C GLN A 55 -2.44 -3.36 9.42
N ALA A 56 -3.37 -2.64 10.06
CA ALA A 56 -4.78 -3.02 10.06
C ALA A 56 -5.38 -3.04 8.65
N ALA A 57 -5.04 -2.06 7.80
CA ALA A 57 -5.47 -2.03 6.41
C ALA A 57 -4.93 -3.20 5.59
N MET A 58 -3.67 -3.59 5.81
CA MET A 58 -3.07 -4.76 5.14
C MET A 58 -3.69 -6.07 5.61
N GLN A 59 -3.99 -6.21 6.91
CA GLN A 59 -4.73 -7.37 7.42
C GLN A 59 -6.09 -7.48 6.76
N PHE A 60 -6.86 -6.39 6.72
CA PHE A 60 -8.15 -6.36 6.03
C PHE A 60 -8.03 -6.74 4.54
N TYR A 61 -7.05 -6.19 3.83
CA TYR A 61 -6.80 -6.54 2.43
C TYR A 61 -6.49 -8.03 2.25
N GLN A 62 -5.64 -8.62 3.10
CA GLN A 62 -5.30 -10.04 3.03
C GLN A 62 -6.52 -10.92 3.28
N GLU A 63 -7.30 -10.64 4.32
CA GLU A 63 -8.51 -11.40 4.64
C GLU A 63 -9.55 -11.32 3.52
N SER A 64 -9.81 -10.10 3.00
CA SER A 64 -10.79 -9.90 1.93
C SER A 64 -10.37 -10.51 0.60
N MET A 65 -9.09 -10.39 0.18
CA MET A 65 -8.65 -10.83 -1.15
C MET A 65 -8.12 -12.27 -1.18
N HIS A 66 -7.54 -12.76 -0.09
CA HIS A 66 -6.85 -14.05 -0.02
C HIS A 66 -7.41 -15.01 1.03
N GLY A 67 -8.22 -14.52 1.97
CA GLY A 67 -8.87 -15.35 2.98
C GLY A 67 -9.95 -16.28 2.41
N PRO A 68 -10.41 -17.28 3.18
CA PRO A 68 -11.49 -18.18 2.80
C PRO A 68 -12.76 -17.40 2.40
N SER A 69 -13.34 -17.73 1.24
CA SER A 69 -14.65 -17.20 0.85
C SER A 69 -15.19 -17.98 -0.36
N ASP A 70 -16.51 -17.93 -0.53
CA ASP A 70 -17.23 -18.55 -1.65
C ASP A 70 -16.91 -17.90 -3.00
N LEU A 71 -16.29 -16.71 -2.98
CA LEU A 71 -15.81 -16.03 -4.18
C LEU A 71 -14.39 -16.45 -4.52
N THR A 72 -14.18 -16.84 -5.77
CA THR A 72 -12.85 -17.06 -6.33
C THR A 72 -12.03 -15.76 -6.34
N ARG A 73 -10.71 -15.88 -6.34
CA ARG A 73 -9.81 -14.72 -6.44
C ARG A 73 -10.13 -13.84 -7.66
N VAL A 74 -10.42 -14.45 -8.80
CA VAL A 74 -10.77 -13.72 -10.03
C VAL A 74 -12.05 -12.89 -9.86
N GLN A 75 -13.08 -13.44 -9.21
CA GLN A 75 -14.31 -12.69 -8.92
C GLN A 75 -14.06 -11.50 -7.98
N ARG A 76 -13.22 -11.67 -6.96
CA ARG A 76 -12.86 -10.57 -6.05
C ARG A 76 -12.10 -9.45 -6.76
N GLU A 77 -11.14 -9.81 -7.63
CA GLU A 77 -10.42 -8.83 -8.46
C GLU A 77 -11.35 -8.14 -9.48
N MET A 78 -12.33 -8.87 -10.03
CA MET A 78 -13.34 -8.29 -10.93
C MET A 78 -14.18 -7.23 -10.20
N LEU A 79 -14.65 -7.54 -8.98
CA LEU A 79 -15.36 -6.56 -8.15
C LEU A 79 -14.49 -5.35 -7.84
N ALA A 80 -13.24 -5.55 -7.43
CA ALA A 80 -12.29 -4.46 -7.17
C ALA A 80 -12.07 -3.57 -8.41
N THR A 81 -11.96 -4.19 -9.59
CA THR A 81 -11.76 -3.48 -10.87
C THR A 81 -12.98 -2.64 -11.24
N VAL A 82 -14.18 -3.21 -11.18
CA VAL A 82 -15.43 -2.49 -11.50
C VAL A 82 -15.64 -1.35 -10.52
N VAL A 83 -15.52 -1.59 -9.21
CA VAL A 83 -15.66 -0.54 -8.20
C VAL A 83 -14.64 0.59 -8.42
N SER A 84 -13.39 0.26 -8.77
CA SER A 84 -12.37 1.28 -9.04
C SER A 84 -12.69 2.10 -10.30
N ALA A 85 -13.24 1.48 -11.34
CA ALA A 85 -13.69 2.18 -12.54
C ALA A 85 -14.86 3.14 -12.24
N GLU A 86 -15.87 2.67 -11.51
CA GLU A 86 -17.03 3.49 -11.09
C GLU A 86 -16.62 4.68 -10.21
N LEU A 87 -15.61 4.49 -9.35
CA LEU A 87 -15.07 5.55 -8.49
C LEU A 87 -14.00 6.42 -9.18
N ALA A 88 -13.71 6.17 -10.46
CA ALA A 88 -12.63 6.83 -11.20
C ALA A 88 -11.29 6.83 -10.43
N CYS A 89 -10.94 5.68 -9.83
CA CYS A 89 -9.70 5.47 -9.08
C CYS A 89 -8.61 4.90 -10.00
N PRO A 90 -7.62 5.70 -10.43
CA PRO A 90 -6.70 5.33 -11.52
C PRO A 90 -5.44 4.56 -11.08
N TYR A 91 -5.29 4.29 -9.77
CA TYR A 91 -4.06 3.73 -9.20
C TYR A 91 -3.81 2.27 -9.61
#